data_AF-A0A0J1BI79-F1
#
_entry.id   AF-A0A0J1BI79-F1
#
_cell.length_a   1.000
_cell.length_b   1.000
_cell.length_c   1.000
_cell.angle_alpha   90.00
_cell.angle_beta   90.00
_cell.angle_gamma   90.00
#
_symmetry.space_group_name_H-M   'P 1'
#
loop_
_entity.id
_entity.type
_entity.pdbx_description
1 polymer ?
#
loop_
_entity_poly.entity_id
_entity_poly.type
_entity_poly.pdbx_seq_one_letter_code
_entity_poly.pdbx_strand_id
1 'polypeptide(L)'
;MWLVNRFGDVFAVLDDDRVHMLGVGGGTFERVADSRDHFCDLLDVDDNASEWLMISLIDALVAAGKPLKSGYCYGYLRNPVLGGNCAVANSIVIPINEHFGLNAELHQQIKDLPDGAQVTIKFTDD
;
A
#
# COMPACT_ATOMS: atom_id res chain seq x y z
N MET A 1 9.93 -6.56 9.29
CA MET A 1 8.68 -5.78 9.25
C MET A 1 8.46 -5.15 10.62
N TRP A 2 8.25 -3.83 10.68
CA TRP A 2 8.03 -3.11 11.94
C TRP A 2 6.58 -2.63 12.08
N LEU A 3 6.04 -1.98 11.06
CA LEU A 3 4.68 -1.45 11.01
C LEU A 3 4.05 -1.75 9.64
N VAL A 4 2.73 -1.88 9.60
CA VAL A 4 1.95 -1.99 8.36
C VAL A 4 0.78 -1.03 8.44
N ASN A 5 0.56 -0.20 7.41
CA ASN A 5 -0.61 0.69 7.37
C ASN A 5 -1.89 -0.10 7.00
N ARG A 6 -3.04 0.58 6.96
CA ARG A 6 -4.33 -0.09 6.66
C ARG A 6 -4.51 -0.47 5.20
N PHE A 7 -3.62 -0.06 4.30
CA PHE A 7 -3.57 -0.48 2.89
C PHE A 7 -2.57 -1.62 2.63
N GLY A 8 -1.87 -2.09 3.67
CA GLY A 8 -0.90 -3.17 3.55
C GLY A 8 0.53 -2.70 3.30
N ASP A 9 0.79 -1.39 3.17
CA ASP A 9 2.15 -0.89 2.96
C ASP A 9 3.02 -1.15 4.20
N VAL A 10 4.24 -1.60 3.95
CA VAL A 10 5.11 -2.12 5.01
C VAL A 10 6.21 -1.12 5.33
N PHE A 11 6.29 -0.73 6.59
CA PHE A 11 7.42 0.00 7.14
C PHE A 11 8.40 -1.01 7.72
N ALA A 12 9.57 -1.13 7.08
CA ALA A 12 10.66 -2.00 7.49
C ALA A 12 11.78 -1.15 8.10
N VAL A 13 12.30 -1.60 9.24
CA VAL A 13 13.57 -1.10 9.77
C VAL A 13 14.65 -2.05 9.30
N LEU A 14 15.63 -1.54 8.56
CA LEU A 14 16.74 -2.32 8.04
C LEU A 14 17.90 -2.37 9.05
N ASP A 15 18.96 -3.10 8.72
CA ASP A 15 20.12 -3.31 9.60
C ASP A 15 20.88 -2.01 9.92
N ASP A 16 20.65 -0.94 9.16
CA ASP A 16 21.21 0.40 9.39
C ASP A 16 20.30 1.32 10.23
N ASP A 17 19.29 0.74 10.89
CA ASP A 17 18.26 1.40 11.71
C ASP A 17 17.31 2.35 10.95
N ARG A 18 17.48 2.50 9.63
CA ARG A 18 16.63 3.38 8.82
C ARG A 18 15.29 2.73 8.50
N VAL A 19 14.26 3.57 8.41
CA VAL A 19 12.91 3.16 8.07
C VAL A 19 12.67 3.30 6.58
N HIS A 20 12.25 2.21 5.95
CA HIS A 20 11.85 2.18 4.55
C HIS A 20 10.38 1.78 4.45
N MET A 21 9.65 2.41 3.53
CA MET A 21 8.28 2.07 3.18
C MET A 21 8.27 1.28 1.88
N LEU A 22 7.68 0.08 1.92
CA LEU A 22 7.27 -0.68 0.75
C LEU A 22 5.82 -0.30 0.42
N GLY A 23 5.64 0.48 -0.64
CA GLY A 23 4.33 0.76 -1.21
C GLY A 23 3.83 -0.45 -1.98
N VAL A 24 2.97 -1.26 -1.39
CA VAL A 24 2.58 -2.57 -1.94
C VAL A 24 1.77 -2.44 -3.22
N GLY A 25 0.84 -1.47 -3.24
CA GLY A 25 0.09 -1.15 -4.46
C GLY A 25 0.98 -0.58 -5.57
N GLY A 26 1.91 0.31 -5.22
CA GLY A 26 2.76 0.99 -6.21
C GLY A 26 3.99 0.20 -6.66
N GLY A 27 4.43 -0.79 -5.89
CA GLY A 27 5.70 -1.48 -6.10
C GLY A 27 6.93 -0.63 -5.76
N THR A 28 6.79 0.37 -4.88
CA THR A 28 7.87 1.29 -4.51
C THR A 28 8.57 0.84 -3.23
N PHE A 29 9.87 1.14 -3.11
CA PHE A 29 10.62 0.91 -1.88
C PHE A 29 11.52 2.11 -1.58
N GLU A 30 11.14 2.90 -0.58
CA GLU A 30 11.71 4.23 -0.35
C GLU A 30 12.11 4.39 1.11
N ARG A 31 13.25 5.05 1.36
CA ARG A 31 13.62 5.47 2.71
C ARG A 31 12.75 6.65 3.12
N VAL A 32 12.06 6.51 4.25
CA VAL A 32 11.17 7.55 4.79
C VAL A 32 11.72 8.19 6.06
N ALA A 33 12.61 7.51 6.80
CA ALA A 33 13.24 8.08 8.00
C ALA A 33 14.59 7.46 8.33
N ASP A 34 15.31 8.12 9.22
CA ASP A 34 16.68 7.75 9.63
C ASP A 34 16.72 6.83 10.85
N SER A 35 15.62 6.81 11.60
CA SER A 35 15.40 5.96 12.76
C SER A 35 13.90 5.86 13.03
N ARG A 36 13.51 5.00 13.96
CA ARG A 36 12.11 4.93 14.43
C ARG A 36 11.66 6.23 15.08
N ASP A 37 12.54 6.89 15.84
CA ASP A 37 12.22 8.15 16.50
C ASP A 37 12.05 9.27 15.48
N HIS A 38 12.95 9.36 14.49
CA HIS A 38 12.82 10.31 13.40
C HIS A 38 11.53 10.06 12.58
N PHE A 39 11.14 8.79 12.38
CA PHE A 39 9.86 8.48 11.73
C PHE A 39 8.68 9.03 12.53
N CYS A 40 8.66 8.85 13.85
CA CYS A 40 7.62 9.40 14.72
C CYS A 40 7.56 10.93 14.63
N ASP A 41 8.71 11.60 14.69
CA ASP A 41 8.79 13.06 14.54
C ASP A 41 8.25 13.52 13.19
N LEU A 42 8.55 12.79 12.11
CA LEU A 42 8.09 13.11 10.75
C LEU A 42 6.59 12.92 10.56
N LEU A 43 5.91 12.08 11.35
CA LEU A 43 4.44 11.95 11.27
C LEU A 43 3.72 13.25 11.65
N ASP A 44 4.34 14.11 12.45
CA ASP A 44 3.79 15.41 12.85
C ASP A 44 4.18 16.55 11.88
N VAL A 45 4.93 16.25 10.82
CA VAL A 45 5.42 17.23 9.85
C VAL A 45 4.58 17.17 8.57
N ASP A 46 4.06 18.34 8.18
CA ASP A 46 3.33 18.56 6.92
C ASP A 46 2.25 17.48 6.67
N ASP A 47 2.27 16.86 5.50
CA ASP A 47 1.30 15.85 5.07
C ASP A 47 1.82 14.41 5.19
N ASN A 48 2.99 14.18 5.81
CA ASN A 48 3.64 12.86 5.85
C ASN A 48 2.74 11.76 6.40
N ALA A 49 2.04 12.01 7.52
CA ALA A 49 1.10 11.04 8.07
C ALA A 49 -0.08 10.78 7.12
N SER A 50 -0.56 11.81 6.43
CA SER A 50 -1.63 11.67 5.44
C SER A 50 -1.18 10.83 4.23
N GLU A 51 0.04 11.08 3.72
CA GLU A 51 0.60 10.38 2.57
C GLU A 51 0.97 8.93 2.91
N TRP A 52 1.71 8.69 3.99
CA TRP A 52 2.25 7.38 4.34
C TRP A 52 1.22 6.47 4.99
N LEU A 53 0.34 7.02 5.83
CA LEU A 53 -0.66 6.24 6.55
C LEU A 53 -2.04 6.32 5.92
N MET A 54 -2.23 7.15 4.88
CA MET A 54 -3.47 7.30 4.12
C MET A 54 -4.67 7.69 5.01
N ILE A 55 -4.43 8.49 6.06
CA ILE A 55 -5.40 8.76 7.13
C ILE A 55 -6.73 9.28 6.57
N SER A 56 -6.68 10.30 5.70
CA SER A 56 -7.91 10.89 5.15
C SER A 56 -8.73 9.91 4.31
N LEU A 57 -8.08 9.00 3.56
CA LEU A 57 -8.78 7.98 2.79
C LEU A 57 -9.38 6.91 3.71
N ILE A 58 -8.66 6.51 4.76
CA ILE A 58 -9.16 5.56 5.77
C ILE A 58 -10.41 6.13 6.45
N ASP A 59 -10.39 7.39 6.87
CA ASP A 59 -11.54 8.03 7.51
C ASP A 59 -12.75 8.06 6.58
N ALA A 60 -12.54 8.40 5.30
CA ALA A 60 -13.60 8.38 4.30
C ALA A 60 -14.15 6.96 4.06
N LEU A 61 -13.30 5.92 4.10
CA LEU A 61 -13.72 4.51 3.96
C LEU A 61 -14.56 4.05 5.14
N VAL A 62 -14.15 4.40 6.37
CA VAL A 62 -14.92 4.10 7.58
C VAL A 62 -16.28 4.80 7.54
N ALA A 63 -16.31 6.09 7.18
CA ALA A 63 -17.54 6.85 7.01
C ALA A 63 -18.46 6.27 5.92
N ALA A 64 -17.89 5.70 4.87
CA ALA A 64 -18.61 5.00 3.80
C ALA A 64 -19.06 3.57 4.18
N GLY A 65 -18.93 3.17 5.45
CA GLY A 65 -19.40 1.85 5.92
C GLY A 65 -18.47 0.69 5.56
N LYS A 66 -17.19 0.94 5.31
CA LYS A 66 -16.18 -0.07 5.02
C LYS A 66 -15.16 -0.22 6.17
N PRO A 67 -15.54 -0.50 7.43
CA PRO A 67 -14.57 -0.70 8.50
C PRO A 67 -13.78 -2.00 8.29
N LEU A 68 -12.50 -2.00 8.70
CA LEU A 68 -11.68 -3.20 8.68
C LEU A 68 -12.02 -4.14 9.84
N LYS A 69 -11.85 -5.44 9.57
CA LYS A 69 -11.85 -6.51 10.57
C LYS A 69 -10.42 -7.00 10.78
N SER A 70 -10.15 -7.68 11.89
CA SER A 70 -8.85 -8.31 12.11
C SER A 70 -8.48 -9.25 10.96
N GLY A 71 -7.23 -9.17 10.47
CA GLY A 71 -6.73 -9.95 9.33
C GLY A 71 -7.09 -9.39 7.95
N TYR A 72 -7.76 -8.24 7.87
CA TYR A 72 -8.11 -7.58 6.62
C TYR A 72 -7.40 -6.22 6.51
N CYS A 73 -7.12 -5.82 5.27
CA CYS A 73 -6.67 -4.49 4.91
C CYS A 73 -7.56 -3.90 3.81
N TYR A 74 -7.30 -2.65 3.46
CA TYR A 74 -7.82 -2.07 2.24
C TYR A 74 -6.92 -2.46 1.07
N GLY A 75 -7.56 -2.75 -0.06
CA GLY A 75 -6.89 -2.92 -1.35
C GLY A 75 -7.58 -2.09 -2.40
N TYR A 76 -7.19 -2.27 -3.66
CA TYR A 76 -7.74 -1.52 -4.78
C TYR A 76 -8.48 -2.43 -5.76
N LEU A 77 -9.63 -1.98 -6.29
CA LEU A 77 -10.31 -2.63 -7.42
C LEU A 77 -9.42 -2.59 -8.68
N ARG A 78 -8.85 -1.42 -8.96
CA ARG A 78 -7.80 -1.22 -9.95
C ARG A 78 -6.53 -0.83 -9.22
N ASN A 79 -5.50 -1.66 -9.32
CA ASN A 79 -4.22 -1.43 -8.67
C ASN A 79 -3.55 -0.11 -9.14
N PRO A 80 -2.93 0.69 -8.25
CA PRO A 80 -2.21 1.92 -8.62
C PRO A 80 -1.17 1.71 -9.73
N VAL A 81 -0.41 0.61 -9.71
CA VAL A 81 0.59 0.31 -10.75
C VAL A 81 -0.03 0.13 -12.15
N LEU A 82 -1.34 -0.13 -12.21
CA LEU A 82 -2.13 -0.27 -13.42
C LEU A 82 -2.94 1.01 -13.75
N GLY A 83 -2.61 2.14 -13.13
CA GLY A 83 -3.30 3.42 -13.31
C GLY A 83 -4.60 3.54 -12.51
N GLY A 84 -4.75 2.80 -11.42
CA GLY A 84 -5.80 3.01 -10.43
C GLY A 84 -5.57 4.25 -9.57
N ASN A 85 -6.62 4.79 -8.97
CA ASN A 85 -6.52 5.94 -8.08
C ASN A 85 -6.75 5.58 -6.61
N CYS A 86 -6.27 6.43 -5.69
CA CYS A 86 -6.51 6.31 -4.25
C CYS A 86 -7.84 6.96 -3.87
N ALA A 87 -8.95 6.29 -4.18
CA ALA A 87 -10.30 6.80 -3.92
C ALA A 87 -11.20 5.74 -3.26
N VAL A 88 -12.22 6.19 -2.50
CA VAL A 88 -13.20 5.32 -1.84
C VAL A 88 -13.88 4.36 -2.83
N ALA A 89 -14.22 4.85 -4.02
CA ALA A 89 -14.85 4.06 -5.07
C ALA A 89 -13.94 2.97 -5.65
N ASN A 90 -12.63 3.14 -5.56
CA ASN A 90 -11.63 2.17 -6.02
C ASN A 90 -11.11 1.28 -4.88
N SER A 91 -11.68 1.37 -3.67
CA SER A 91 -11.16 0.67 -2.48
C SER A 91 -12.04 -0.51 -2.06
N ILE A 92 -11.39 -1.62 -1.72
CA ILE A 92 -12.03 -2.85 -1.23
C ILE A 92 -11.49 -3.26 0.13
N VAL A 93 -12.27 -4.04 0.88
CA VAL A 93 -11.78 -4.73 2.08
C VAL A 93 -11.42 -6.15 1.65
N ILE A 94 -10.18 -6.57 1.88
CA ILE A 94 -9.62 -7.84 1.41
C ILE A 94 -8.76 -8.49 2.52
N PRO A 95 -8.70 -9.83 2.64
CA PRO A 95 -7.75 -10.49 3.53
C PRO A 95 -6.32 -10.07 3.24
N ILE A 96 -5.53 -9.82 4.28
CA ILE A 96 -4.17 -9.26 4.13
C ILE A 96 -3.22 -10.21 3.38
N ASN A 97 -3.41 -11.52 3.54
CA ASN A 97 -2.64 -12.54 2.81
C ASN A 97 -2.97 -12.54 1.31
N GLU A 98 -4.25 -12.42 0.94
CA GLU A 98 -4.66 -12.28 -0.46
C GLU A 98 -4.14 -10.98 -1.07
N HIS A 99 -4.18 -9.87 -0.31
CA HIS A 99 -3.63 -8.60 -0.74
C HIS A 99 -2.14 -8.72 -1.12
N PHE A 100 -1.31 -9.30 -0.25
CA PHE A 100 0.11 -9.48 -0.55
C PHE A 100 0.33 -10.47 -1.70
N GLY A 101 -0.40 -11.58 -1.76
CA GLY A 101 -0.28 -12.58 -2.83
C GLY A 101 -0.58 -11.97 -4.20
N LEU A 102 -1.73 -11.30 -4.34
CA LEU A 102 -2.15 -10.65 -5.59
C LEU A 102 -1.15 -9.58 -6.04
N ASN A 103 -0.67 -8.74 -5.13
CA ASN A 103 0.32 -7.71 -5.48
C ASN A 103 1.68 -8.32 -5.85
N ALA A 104 2.14 -9.36 -5.15
CA ALA A 104 3.39 -10.03 -5.47
C ALA A 104 3.36 -10.66 -6.87
N GLU A 105 2.28 -11.38 -7.19
CA GLU A 105 2.08 -11.97 -8.52
C GLU A 105 1.97 -10.90 -9.62
N LEU A 106 1.21 -9.83 -9.35
CA LEU A 106 1.07 -8.72 -10.29
C LEU A 106 2.42 -8.06 -10.59
N HIS A 107 3.17 -7.66 -9.56
CA HIS A 107 4.48 -7.03 -9.72
C HIS A 107 5.48 -7.95 -10.42
N GLN A 108 5.45 -9.26 -10.11
CA GLN A 108 6.29 -10.24 -10.79
C GLN A 108 5.98 -10.38 -12.29
N GLN A 109 4.71 -10.22 -12.69
CA GLN A 109 4.30 -10.27 -14.10
C GLN A 109 4.69 -9.01 -14.89
N ILE A 110 4.76 -7.85 -14.24
CA ILE A 110 5.01 -6.57 -14.91
C ILE A 110 6.42 -6.01 -14.73
N LYS A 111 7.27 -6.62 -13.89
CA LYS A 111 8.61 -6.10 -13.53
C LYS A 111 9.55 -5.81 -14.71
N ASP A 112 9.39 -6.53 -15.83
CA ASP A 112 10.24 -6.43 -17.01
C ASP A 112 9.59 -5.57 -18.12
N LEU A 113 8.40 -5.02 -17.86
CA LEU A 113 7.70 -4.14 -18.79
C LEU A 113 8.25 -2.71 -18.68
N PRO A 114 8.43 -2.00 -19.80
CA PRO A 114 8.77 -0.60 -19.76
C PRO A 114 7.59 0.23 -19.25
N ASP A 115 7.89 1.38 -18.65
CA ASP A 115 6.88 2.35 -18.23
C ASP A 115 5.93 2.69 -19.39
N GLY A 116 4.64 2.73 -19.09
CA GLY A 116 3.59 3.00 -20.07
C GLY A 116 3.19 1.82 -20.97
N ALA A 117 3.78 0.63 -20.77
CA ALA A 117 3.37 -0.59 -21.46
C ALA A 117 1.86 -0.85 -21.28
N GLN A 118 1.20 -1.27 -22.37
CA GLN A 118 -0.19 -1.71 -22.33
C GLN A 118 -0.25 -3.16 -21.84
N VAL A 119 -1.01 -3.42 -20.79
CA VAL A 119 -1.22 -4.76 -20.24
C VAL A 119 -2.66 -5.22 -20.42
N THR A 120 -2.85 -6.51 -20.62
CA THR A 120 -4.17 -7.16 -20.62
C THR A 120 -4.21 -8.16 -19.48
N ILE A 121 -5.11 -7.95 -18.52
CA ILE A 121 -5.31 -8.89 -17.41
C ILE A 121 -6.35 -9.92 -17.85
N LYS A 122 -6.03 -11.20 -17.63
CA LYS A 122 -6.97 -12.31 -17.78
C LYS A 122 -7.17 -12.93 -16.41
N PHE A 123 -8.43 -13.08 -16.01
CA PHE A 123 -8.80 -13.84 -14.83
C PHE A 123 -8.98 -15.30 -15.24
N THR A 124 -8.34 -16.21 -14.52
CA THR A 124 -8.50 -17.65 -14.68
C THR A 124 -9.05 -18.20 -13.37
N ASP A 125 -10.08 -19.04 -13.46
CA ASP A 125 -10.52 -19.82 -12.31
C ASP A 125 -9.53 -21.00 -12.14
N ASP A 126 -9.07 -21.24 -10.90
CA ASP A 126 -8.27 -22.41 -10.52
C ASP A 126 -9.15 -23.65 -10.25
#